data_AF-A0A0G0BSH5-F1
#
_entry.id   AF-A0A0G0BSH5-F1
#
_cell.length_a   1.000
_cell.length_b   1.000
_cell.length_c   1.000
_cell.angle_alpha   90.00
_cell.angle_beta   90.00
_cell.angle_gamma   90.00
#
_symmetry.space_group_name_H-M   'P 1'
#
loop_
_entity.id
_entity.type
_entity.pdbx_description
1 polymer ?
#
loop_
_entity_poly.entity_id
_entity_poly.type
_entity_poly.pdbx_seq_one_letter_code
_entity_poly.pdbx_strand_id
1 'polypeptide(L)'
;MSTINISLPSEQVDRIDEFVKKFGFANRSEFVRSIIRVLIREPKLVASAATYPFTTPKTKSTKEIINEFKKTKKYSQAFLKDLEEGLKESDYFQT
;
A
#
# COMPACT_ATOMS: atom_id res chain seq x y z
N MET A 1 -10.32 30.68 6.15
CA MET A 1 -9.84 29.68 5.18
C MET A 1 -8.32 29.73 5.21
N SER A 2 -7.64 28.58 5.35
CA SER A 2 -6.18 28.50 5.40
C SER A 2 -5.66 27.80 4.16
N THR A 3 -4.58 28.31 3.58
CA THR A 3 -3.96 27.74 2.37
C THR A 3 -2.87 26.75 2.76
N ILE A 4 -2.86 25.58 2.12
CA ILE A 4 -1.83 24.56 2.26
C ILE A 4 -1.23 24.33 0.88
N ASN A 5 0.10 24.43 0.79
CA ASN A 5 0.84 24.15 -0.43
C ASN A 5 1.47 22.76 -0.34
N ILE A 6 1.34 21.96 -1.41
CA ILE A 6 1.89 20.59 -1.47
C ILE A 6 2.58 20.44 -2.83
N SER A 7 3.82 19.95 -2.81
CA SER A 7 4.58 19.60 -4.01
C SER A 7 4.39 18.12 -4.31
N LEU A 8 4.01 17.80 -5.55
CA LEU A 8 3.78 16.42 -6.01
C LEU A 8 4.55 16.17 -7.31
N PRO A 9 5.01 14.92 -7.57
CA PRO A 9 5.49 14.52 -8.89
C PRO A 9 4.43 14.77 -9.98
N SER A 10 4.86 15.12 -11.19
CA SER A 10 3.97 15.43 -12.31
C SER A 10 2.98 14.29 -12.60
N GLU A 11 3.44 13.05 -12.58
CA GLU A 11 2.59 11.88 -12.79
C GLU A 11 1.43 11.80 -11.79
N GLN A 12 1.66 12.15 -10.51
CA GLN A 12 0.59 12.17 -9.50
C GLN A 12 -0.40 13.30 -9.76
N VAL A 13 0.08 14.45 -10.24
CA VAL A 13 -0.78 15.58 -10.62
C VAL A 13 -1.68 15.18 -11.80
N ASP A 14 -1.13 14.50 -12.80
CA ASP A 14 -1.88 14.03 -13.96
C ASP A 14 -2.97 13.02 -13.57
N ARG A 15 -2.68 12.12 -12.61
CA ARG A 15 -3.67 11.20 -12.05
C ARG A 15 -4.77 11.93 -11.27
N ILE A 16 -4.41 12.95 -10.50
CA ILE A 16 -5.39 13.79 -9.80
C ILE A 16 -6.31 14.48 -10.83
N ASP A 17 -5.77 14.99 -11.92
CA ASP A 17 -6.57 15.61 -13.00
C ASP A 17 -7.52 14.63 -13.67
N GLU A 18 -7.06 13.40 -13.91
CA GLU A 18 -7.90 12.32 -14.43
C GLU A 18 -9.09 12.07 -13.48
N PHE A 19 -8.85 11.99 -12.17
CA PHE A 19 -9.91 11.79 -11.19
C PHE A 19 -10.86 12.97 -11.06
N VAL A 20 -10.35 14.20 -11.07
CA VAL A 20 -11.18 15.41 -11.05
C VAL A 20 -12.18 15.38 -12.21
N LYS A 21 -11.72 15.05 -13.42
CA LYS A 21 -12.59 14.91 -14.61
C LYS A 21 -13.54 13.73 -14.47
N LYS A 22 -13.02 12.55 -14.13
CA LYS A 22 -13.78 11.29 -14.06
C LYS A 22 -14.93 11.35 -13.06
N PHE A 23 -14.72 12.00 -11.92
CA PHE A 23 -15.72 12.10 -10.85
C PHE A 23 -16.49 13.44 -10.85
N GLY A 24 -16.24 14.31 -11.84
CA GLY A 24 -17.01 15.55 -12.03
C GLY A 24 -16.76 16.64 -10.98
N PHE A 25 -15.55 16.70 -10.41
CA PHE A 25 -15.22 17.76 -9.45
C PHE A 25 -14.93 19.09 -10.17
N ALA A 26 -15.38 20.19 -9.58
CA ALA A 26 -15.19 21.53 -10.14
C ALA A 26 -13.72 21.94 -10.26
N ASN A 27 -12.86 21.49 -9.34
CA ASN A 27 -11.42 21.75 -9.35
C ASN A 27 -10.66 20.75 -8.45
N ARG A 28 -9.33 20.77 -8.54
CA ARG A 28 -8.42 19.96 -7.71
C ARG A 28 -8.63 20.18 -6.21
N SER A 29 -8.89 21.42 -5.79
CA SER A 29 -9.06 21.74 -4.36
C SER A 29 -10.32 21.09 -3.78
N GLU A 30 -11.45 21.10 -4.51
CA GLU A 30 -12.68 20.43 -4.06
C GLU A 30 -12.55 18.90 -4.06
N PHE A 31 -11.83 18.34 -5.03
CA PHE A 31 -11.49 16.93 -5.04
C PHE A 31 -10.67 16.56 -3.79
N VAL A 32 -9.57 17.27 -3.53
CA VAL A 32 -8.70 17.03 -2.36
C VAL A 32 -9.46 17.25 -1.04
N ARG A 33 -10.28 18.30 -0.93
CA ARG A 33 -11.11 18.54 0.26
C ARG A 33 -12.11 17.40 0.49
N SER A 34 -12.70 16.86 -0.58
CA SER A 34 -13.63 15.73 -0.47
C SER A 34 -12.93 14.48 0.04
N ILE A 35 -11.71 14.21 -0.43
CA ILE A 35 -10.88 13.12 0.10
C ILE A 35 -10.56 13.35 1.57
N ILE A 36 -10.10 14.54 1.95
CA ILE A 36 -9.80 14.87 3.35
C ILE A 36 -11.01 14.64 4.25
N ARG A 37 -12.21 15.04 3.82
CA ARG A 37 -13.46 14.79 4.56
C ARG A 37 -13.71 13.29 4.78
N VAL A 38 -13.48 12.46 3.77
CA VAL A 38 -13.61 10.99 3.88
C VAL A 38 -12.56 10.43 4.84
N LEU A 39 -11.30 10.86 4.72
CA LEU A 39 -10.21 10.39 5.58
C LEU A 39 -10.44 10.75 7.06
N ILE A 40 -11.02 11.92 7.34
CA ILE A 40 -11.40 12.33 8.69
C ILE A 40 -12.53 11.44 9.23
N ARG A 41 -13.50 11.06 8.40
CA ARG A 41 -14.60 10.18 8.79
C ARG A 41 -14.14 8.73 8.99
N GLU A 42 -13.20 8.25 8.18
CA GLU A 42 -12.73 6.86 8.17
C GLU A 42 -11.21 6.79 8.41
N PRO A 43 -10.75 6.97 9.67
CA PRO A 43 -9.32 7.02 10.01
C PRO A 43 -8.55 5.73 9.69
N LYS A 44 -9.24 4.60 9.51
CA LYS A 44 -8.64 3.33 9.07
C LYS A 44 -7.96 3.44 7.70
N LEU A 45 -8.49 4.29 6.80
CA LEU A 45 -7.88 4.52 5.50
C LEU A 45 -6.51 5.22 5.64
N VAL A 46 -6.39 6.16 6.58
CA VAL A 46 -5.12 6.83 6.88
C VAL A 46 -4.10 5.83 7.44
N ALA A 47 -4.53 4.93 8.33
CA ALA A 47 -3.66 3.86 8.84
C ALA A 47 -3.15 2.96 7.72
N SER A 48 -4.00 2.62 6.74
CA SER A 48 -3.59 1.82 5.57
C SER A 48 -2.60 2.56 4.66
N ALA A 49 -2.78 3.88 4.50
CA ALA A 49 -1.89 4.73 3.71
C ALA A 49 -0.49 4.83 4.35
N ALA A 50 -0.40 4.84 5.68
CA ALA A 50 0.88 4.85 6.40
C ALA A 50 1.72 3.59 6.15
N THR A 51 1.07 2.46 5.86
CA THR A 51 1.74 1.18 5.59
C THR A 51 1.92 0.88 4.10
N TYR A 52 1.35 1.68 3.18
CA TYR A 52 1.43 1.42 1.74
C TYR A 52 2.85 1.73 1.19
N PRO A 53 3.42 0.90 0.28
CA PRO A 53 2.84 -0.29 -0.35
C PRO A 53 3.06 -1.60 0.43
N PHE A 54 3.65 -1.53 1.62
CA PHE A 54 4.03 -2.68 2.42
C PHE A 54 2.84 -3.22 3.22
N THR A 55 2.04 -4.08 2.59
CA THR A 55 1.02 -4.86 3.30
C THR A 55 1.69 -6.00 4.07
N THR A 56 1.30 -6.21 5.32
CA THR A 56 1.67 -7.42 6.04
C THR A 56 1.16 -8.66 5.29
N PRO A 57 1.90 -9.78 5.31
CA PRO A 57 1.46 -11.00 4.65
C PRO A 57 0.09 -11.45 5.18
N LYS A 58 -0.80 -11.88 4.28
CA LYS A 58 -2.15 -12.36 4.64
C LYS A 58 -2.13 -13.62 5.51
N THR A 59 -1.03 -14.37 5.48
CA THR A 59 -0.82 -15.60 6.24
C THR A 59 0.50 -15.50 7.00
N LYS A 60 0.52 -16.06 8.21
CA LYS A 60 1.74 -16.26 8.99
C LYS A 60 2.39 -17.62 8.78
N SER A 61 1.73 -18.52 8.03
CA SER A 61 2.24 -19.87 7.80
C SER A 61 3.46 -19.84 6.89
N THR A 62 4.64 -20.07 7.46
CA THR A 62 5.91 -20.16 6.72
C THR A 62 5.82 -21.15 5.56
N LYS A 63 5.13 -22.28 5.75
CA LYS A 63 4.94 -23.30 4.70
C LYS A 63 4.13 -22.75 3.53
N GLU A 64 3.05 -22.02 3.79
CA GLU A 64 2.23 -21.41 2.73
C GLU A 64 3.00 -20.35 1.97
N ILE A 65 3.73 -19.49 2.68
CA ILE A 65 4.56 -18.44 2.06
C ILE A 65 5.59 -19.07 1.11
N ILE A 66 6.36 -20.06 1.57
CA ILE A 66 7.37 -20.72 0.73
C ILE A 66 6.74 -21.43 -0.47
N ASN A 67 5.58 -22.06 -0.30
CA ASN A 67 4.87 -22.72 -1.40
C ASN A 67 4.40 -21.72 -2.47
N GLU A 68 3.88 -20.56 -2.08
CA GLU A 68 3.50 -19.51 -3.04
C GLU A 68 4.71 -18.93 -3.77
N PHE A 69 5.83 -18.69 -3.08
CA PHE A 69 7.07 -18.24 -3.72
C PHE A 69 7.61 -19.28 -4.72
N LYS A 70 7.55 -20.57 -4.38
CA LYS A 70 7.90 -21.67 -5.31
C LYS A 70 7.04 -21.65 -6.57
N LYS A 71 5.73 -21.41 -6.46
CA LYS A 71 4.80 -21.36 -7.61
C LYS A 71 5.16 -20.25 -8.61
N THR A 72 5.75 -19.15 -8.15
CA THR A 72 6.14 -18.05 -9.05
C THR A 72 7.26 -18.43 -10.02
N LYS A 73 8.07 -19.45 -9.70
CA LYS A 73 9.27 -19.86 -10.48
C LYS A 73 10.30 -18.75 -10.71
N LYS A 74 10.21 -17.62 -9.97
CA LYS A 74 11.12 -16.47 -10.11
C LYS A 74 12.36 -16.56 -9.22
N TYR A 75 12.39 -17.49 -8.28
CA TYR A 75 13.40 -17.54 -7.22
C TYR A 75 14.19 -18.85 -7.23
N SER A 76 15.46 -18.77 -6.88
CA SER A 76 16.35 -19.93 -6.78
C SER A 76 16.04 -20.79 -5.55
N GLN A 77 16.46 -22.05 -5.56
CA GLN A 77 16.31 -22.92 -4.39
C GLN A 77 17.09 -22.41 -3.17
N ALA A 78 18.26 -21.79 -3.40
CA ALA A 78 19.05 -21.17 -2.34
C ALA A 78 18.27 -20.05 -1.66
N PHE A 79 17.71 -19.11 -2.45
CA PHE A 79 16.87 -18.03 -1.91
C PHE A 79 15.68 -18.56 -1.11
N LEU A 80 15.00 -19.60 -1.62
CA LEU A 80 13.85 -20.18 -0.94
C LEU A 80 14.23 -20.83 0.40
N LYS A 81 15.43 -21.41 0.49
CA LYS A 81 15.96 -21.98 1.73
C LYS A 81 16.28 -20.88 2.76
N ASP A 82 17.00 -19.84 2.33
CA ASP A 82 17.34 -18.71 3.20
C ASP A 82 16.09 -17.98 3.69
N LEU A 83 15.09 -17.83 2.83
CA LEU A 83 13.79 -17.26 3.19
C LEU A 83 13.05 -18.14 4.22
N GLU A 84 13.08 -19.46 4.06
CA GLU A 84 12.43 -20.37 5.01
C GLU A 84 13.08 -20.30 6.40
N GLU A 85 14.41 -20.19 6.45
CA GLU A 85 15.17 -20.04 7.70
C GLU A 85 14.83 -18.71 8.38
N GLY A 86 14.92 -17.58 7.66
CA GLY A 86 14.58 -16.27 8.23
C GLY A 86 13.13 -16.15 8.69
N LEU A 87 12.19 -16.80 8.01
CA LEU A 87 10.78 -16.85 8.46
C LEU A 87 10.59 -17.70 9.73
N LYS A 88 11.39 -18.74 9.95
CA LYS A 88 11.33 -19.56 11.19
C LYS A 88 11.94 -18.83 12.38
N GLU A 89 13.00 -18.06 12.15
CA GLU A 89 13.68 -17.28 13.19
C GLU A 89 12.89 -16.02 13.60
N SER A 90 11.97 -15.55 12.75
CA SER A 90 11.20 -14.35 13.02
C SER A 90 10.10 -14.56 14.06
N ASP A 91 10.18 -13.82 15.18
CA ASP A 91 9.15 -13.76 16.24
C ASP A 91 7.75 -13.43 15.71
N TYR A 92 7.64 -12.73 14.57
CA TYR A 92 6.35 -12.35 13.99
C TYR A 92 5.60 -13.53 13.35
N PHE A 93 6.35 -14.47 12.76
CA PHE A 93 5.83 -15.63 12.00
C PHE A 93 5.85 -16.92 12.83
N GLN A 94 6.51 -16.93 13.99
CA GLN A 94 6.32 -17.94 15.02
C GLN A 94 4.87 -17.85 15.52
N THR A 95 4.05 -18.82 15.12
CA THR A 95 2.65 -18.96 15.54
C THR A 95 2.49 -20.21 16.38
#